data_AF-A0A2V3J1D5-F1
#
_entry.id   AF-A0A2V3J1D5-F1
#
_cell.length_a   1.000
_cell.length_b   1.000
_cell.length_c   1.000
_cell.angle_alpha   90.00
_cell.angle_beta   90.00
_cell.angle_gamma   90.00
#
_symmetry.space_group_name_H-M   'P 1'
#
loop_
_entity.id
_entity.type
_entity.pdbx_description
1 polymer ?
#
loop_
_entity_poly.entity_id
_entity_poly.type
_entity_poly.pdbx_seq_one_letter_code
_entity_poly.pdbx_strand_id
1 'polypeptide(L)'
;MKYRKQVLSLYRRALRLSRTWAEPSERSYIANEARTLVRSNRNIQSLDVIAEKVQEFEARLTTGVHYQIPYPRPTNVVPGATGKDPEVITPVYLNSYQQVQNMNRKTAREKPEYDG
;
A
#
# COMPACT_ATOMS: atom_id res chain seq x y z
N MET A 1 21.85 6.16 8.58
CA MET A 1 20.85 5.60 7.63
C MET A 1 20.15 6.74 6.88
N LYS A 2 20.31 6.80 5.55
CA LYS A 2 19.90 7.90 4.65
C LYS A 2 18.44 8.36 4.82
N TYR A 3 17.50 7.42 4.92
CA TYR A 3 16.05 7.72 4.91
C TYR A 3 15.40 7.86 6.29
N ARG A 4 16.14 7.70 7.40
CA ARG A 4 15.55 7.64 8.76
C ARG A 4 14.73 8.88 9.10
N LYS A 5 15.24 10.08 8.81
CA LYS A 5 14.54 11.35 9.11
C LYS A 5 13.24 11.47 8.30
N GLN A 6 13.27 11.10 7.03
CA GLN A 6 12.12 11.17 6.12
C GLN A 6 11.02 10.18 6.55
N VAL A 7 11.37 8.92 6.84
CA VAL A 7 10.43 7.91 7.35
C VAL A 7 9.75 8.40 8.64
N LEU A 8 10.51 8.94 9.59
CA LEU A 8 9.94 9.46 10.84
C LEU A 8 9.08 10.70 10.63
N SER A 9 9.38 11.54 9.63
CA SER A 9 8.55 12.68 9.26
C SER A 9 7.19 12.22 8.70
N LEU A 10 7.21 11.31 7.71
CA LEU A 10 6.01 10.73 7.12
C LEU A 10 5.16 9.99 8.15
N TYR A 11 5.80 9.20 9.03
CA TYR A 11 5.12 8.48 10.11
C TYR A 11 4.39 9.43 11.07
N ARG A 12 5.03 10.52 11.51
CA ARG A 12 4.37 11.52 12.36
C ARG A 12 3.24 12.24 11.63
N ARG A 13 3.42 12.53 10.33
CA ARG A 13 2.36 13.13 9.50
C ARG A 13 1.14 12.21 9.41
N ALA A 14 1.34 10.91 9.21
CA ALA A 14 0.26 9.92 9.20
C ALA A 14 -0.49 9.87 10.54
N LEU A 15 0.22 9.84 11.67
CA LEU A 15 -0.40 9.83 12.99
C LEU A 15 -1.11 11.15 13.36
N ARG A 16 -0.65 12.29 12.82
CA ARG A 16 -1.38 13.56 12.97
C ARG A 16 -2.64 13.57 12.13
N LEU A 17 -2.53 13.15 10.88
CA LEU A 17 -3.65 13.03 9.96
C LEU A 17 -4.75 12.11 10.52
N SER A 18 -4.37 10.97 11.09
CA SER A 18 -5.31 10.04 11.69
C SER A 18 -6.08 10.63 12.89
N ARG A 19 -5.62 11.71 13.51
CA ARG A 19 -6.33 12.36 14.62
C ARG A 19 -7.38 13.35 14.15
N THR A 20 -7.19 13.92 12.95
CA THR A 20 -8.06 14.96 12.38
C THR A 20 -9.04 14.41 11.34
N TRP A 21 -8.93 13.13 10.99
CA TRP A 21 -9.81 12.50 10.01
C TRP A 21 -11.27 12.47 10.48
N ALA A 22 -12.25 12.52 9.59
CA ALA A 22 -13.66 12.61 9.98
C ALA A 22 -14.14 11.33 10.69
N GLU A 23 -14.08 10.19 9.99
CA GLU A 23 -14.63 8.92 10.47
C GLU A 23 -13.73 8.19 11.48
N PRO A 24 -14.24 7.80 12.67
CA PRO A 24 -13.44 7.11 13.69
C PRO A 24 -12.82 5.77 13.25
N SER A 25 -13.53 5.00 12.41
CA SER A 25 -13.02 3.75 11.83
C SER A 25 -11.80 4.01 10.93
N GLU A 26 -11.88 5.06 10.11
CA GLU A 26 -10.82 5.51 9.22
C GLU A 26 -9.62 6.08 9.97
N ARG A 27 -9.83 6.81 11.07
CA ARG A 27 -8.75 7.24 11.99
C ARG A 27 -7.92 6.05 12.44
N SER A 28 -8.62 5.00 12.89
CA SER A 28 -8.00 3.78 13.40
C SER A 28 -7.26 3.05 12.29
N TYR A 29 -7.84 3.00 11.09
CA TYR A 29 -7.20 2.43 9.90
C TYR A 29 -5.88 3.11 9.56
N ILE A 30 -5.87 4.44 9.37
CA ILE A 30 -4.66 5.20 9.00
C ILE A 30 -3.54 4.96 10.02
N ALA A 31 -3.87 5.01 11.31
CA ALA A 31 -2.88 4.81 12.38
C ALA A 31 -2.33 3.38 12.40
N ASN A 32 -3.20 2.38 12.28
CA ASN A 32 -2.80 0.97 12.31
C ASN A 32 -2.01 0.57 11.08
N GLU A 33 -2.40 1.04 9.91
CA GLU A 33 -1.66 0.83 8.67
C GLU A 33 -0.24 1.40 8.76
N ALA A 34 -0.10 2.67 9.14
CA ALA A 34 1.21 3.31 9.26
C ALA A 34 2.11 2.56 10.26
N ARG A 35 1.55 2.12 11.40
CA ARG A 35 2.28 1.30 12.40
C ARG A 35 2.72 -0.04 11.82
N THR A 36 1.81 -0.73 11.14
CA THR A 36 2.06 -2.05 10.58
C THR A 36 3.13 -2.01 9.51
N LEU A 37 3.01 -1.10 8.53
CA LEU A 37 3.95 -1.02 7.40
C LEU A 37 5.34 -0.51 7.83
N VAL A 38 5.42 0.48 8.72
CA VAL A 38 6.73 0.92 9.24
C VAL A 38 7.40 -0.20 10.05
N ARG A 39 6.62 -0.98 10.80
CA ARG A 39 7.16 -2.09 11.60
C ARG A 39 7.55 -3.30 10.76
N SER A 40 6.81 -3.63 9.69
CA SER A 40 7.17 -4.72 8.77
C SER A 40 8.47 -4.40 8.01
N ASN A 41 8.69 -3.12 7.69
CA ASN A 41 9.83 -2.68 6.90
C ASN A 41 11.10 -2.40 7.73
N ARG A 42 11.07 -2.61 9.04
CA ARG A 42 12.15 -2.22 9.98
C ARG A 42 13.51 -2.89 9.69
N ASN A 43 13.50 -4.06 9.06
CA ASN A 43 14.69 -4.88 8.79
C ASN A 43 15.21 -4.72 7.35
N ILE A 44 14.61 -3.85 6.53
CA ILE A 44 15.07 -3.61 5.17
C ILE A 44 16.42 -2.87 5.23
N GLN A 45 17.43 -3.45 4.56
CA GLN A 45 18.79 -2.88 4.51
C GLN A 45 19.12 -2.25 3.16
N SER A 46 18.49 -2.72 2.07
CA SER A 46 18.70 -2.17 0.73
C SER A 46 18.19 -0.74 0.63
N LEU A 47 19.08 0.19 0.24
CA LEU A 47 18.75 1.61 0.11
C LEU A 47 17.71 1.85 -0.99
N ASP A 48 17.72 1.06 -2.06
CA ASP A 48 16.77 1.20 -3.17
C ASP A 48 15.38 0.78 -2.73
N VAL A 49 15.26 -0.35 -2.04
CA VAL A 49 13.98 -0.82 -1.48
C VAL A 49 13.45 0.16 -0.43
N ILE A 50 14.31 0.75 0.40
CA ILE A 50 13.88 1.79 1.34
C ILE A 50 13.37 3.02 0.59
N ALA A 51 14.03 3.43 -0.50
CA ALA A 51 13.60 4.57 -1.31
C ALA A 51 12.21 4.34 -1.91
N GLU A 52 11.97 3.16 -2.47
CA GLU A 52 10.66 2.76 -2.99
C GLU A 52 9.58 2.79 -1.90
N LYS A 53 9.87 2.25 -0.70
CA LYS A 53 8.92 2.27 0.42
C LYS A 53 8.63 3.67 0.95
N VAL A 54 9.61 4.57 0.90
CA VAL A 54 9.42 5.97 1.24
C VAL A 54 8.51 6.66 0.21
N GLN A 55 8.78 6.45 -1.08
CA GLN A 55 7.97 6.99 -2.17
C GLN A 55 6.52 6.47 -2.10
N GLU A 56 6.35 5.17 -1.84
CA GLU A 56 5.06 4.55 -1.63
C GLU A 56 4.31 5.22 -0.47
N PHE A 57 4.94 5.38 0.69
CA PHE A 57 4.31 5.99 1.86
C PHE A 57 3.87 7.45 1.58
N GLU A 58 4.73 8.23 0.93
CA GLU A 58 4.40 9.60 0.54
C GLU A 58 3.24 9.68 -0.46
N ALA A 59 3.26 8.82 -1.48
CA ALA A 59 2.18 8.73 -2.47
C ALA A 59 0.86 8.34 -1.80
N ARG A 60 0.86 7.36 -0.90
CA ARG A 60 -0.32 6.94 -0.14
C ARG A 60 -0.92 8.07 0.68
N LEU A 61 -0.09 8.79 1.44
CA LEU A 61 -0.56 9.94 2.23
C LEU A 61 -1.14 11.05 1.34
N THR A 62 -0.48 11.32 0.21
CA THR A 62 -0.90 12.40 -0.70
C THR A 62 -2.23 12.06 -1.39
N THR A 63 -2.33 10.87 -1.97
CA THR A 63 -3.56 10.37 -2.61
C THR A 63 -4.71 10.27 -1.61
N GLY A 64 -4.43 9.76 -0.40
CA GLY A 64 -5.45 9.61 0.62
C GLY A 64 -6.05 10.95 1.04
N VAL A 65 -5.21 11.96 1.28
CA VAL A 65 -5.66 13.33 1.60
C VAL A 65 -6.38 13.97 0.42
N HIS A 66 -5.85 13.86 -0.80
CA HIS A 66 -6.44 14.51 -1.98
C HIS A 66 -7.87 14.03 -2.24
N TYR A 67 -8.12 12.74 -2.08
CA TYR A 67 -9.44 12.15 -2.34
C TYR A 67 -10.30 11.92 -1.10
N GLN A 68 -9.80 12.22 0.10
CA GLN A 68 -10.47 11.88 1.36
C GLN A 68 -10.81 10.38 1.47
N ILE A 69 -9.93 9.50 0.96
CA ILE A 69 -10.08 8.05 1.07
C ILE A 69 -8.79 7.45 1.63
N PRO A 70 -8.79 6.92 2.86
CA PRO A 70 -7.56 6.43 3.50
C PRO A 70 -7.17 5.02 3.03
N TYR A 71 -8.10 4.30 2.42
CA TYR A 71 -7.92 2.93 1.97
C TYR A 71 -7.27 2.85 0.57
N PRO A 72 -6.51 1.79 0.28
CA PRO A 72 -6.08 1.51 -1.09
C PRO A 72 -7.31 1.32 -2.00
N ARG A 73 -7.34 2.05 -3.12
CA ARG A 73 -8.38 1.89 -4.13
C ARG A 73 -8.05 0.68 -5.02
N PRO A 74 -8.99 -0.28 -5.21
CA PRO A 74 -8.84 -1.32 -6.23
C PRO A 74 -8.66 -0.68 -7.61
N THR A 75 -7.67 -1.14 -8.37
CA THR A 75 -7.48 -0.71 -9.76
C THR A 75 -8.43 -1.49 -10.66
N ASN A 76 -9.48 -0.84 -11.17
CA ASN A 76 -10.32 -1.38 -12.22
C ASN A 76 -9.61 -1.19 -13.57
N VAL A 77 -8.70 -2.10 -13.89
CA VAL A 77 -8.22 -2.24 -15.27
C VAL A 77 -9.21 -3.10 -16.02
N VAL A 78 -9.95 -2.49 -16.95
CA VAL A 78 -10.80 -3.23 -17.89
C VAL A 78 -9.85 -4.00 -18.82
N PRO A 79 -9.96 -5.34 -18.94
CA PRO A 79 -9.14 -6.10 -19.87
C PRO A 79 -9.27 -5.51 -21.29
N GLY A 80 -8.14 -5.13 -21.90
CA GLY A 80 -8.10 -4.61 -23.27
C GLY A 80 -8.19 -3.08 -23.45
N ALA A 81 -8.50 -2.29 -22.42
CA ALA A 81 -8.59 -0.82 -22.57
C ALA A 81 -7.25 -0.15 -22.95
N THR A 82 -6.12 -0.78 -22.62
CA THR A 82 -4.76 -0.30 -22.93
C THR A 82 -4.10 -0.98 -24.12
N GLY A 83 -4.77 -1.94 -24.78
CA GLY A 83 -4.26 -2.63 -25.98
C GLY A 83 -2.94 -3.42 -25.79
N LYS A 84 -2.49 -3.59 -24.55
CA LYS A 84 -1.33 -4.40 -24.17
C LYS A 84 -1.80 -5.53 -23.26
N ASP A 85 -1.17 -6.71 -23.39
CA ASP A 85 -1.31 -7.80 -22.41
C ASP A 85 -1.16 -7.24 -20.98
N PRO A 86 -1.86 -7.79 -19.97
CA PRO A 86 -2.10 -7.11 -18.70
C PRO A 86 -0.85 -7.05 -17.81
N GLU A 87 0.13 -6.25 -18.19
CA GLU A 87 0.96 -5.53 -17.24
C GLU A 87 0.02 -4.60 -16.48
N VAL A 88 -0.55 -5.11 -15.39
CA VAL A 88 -1.37 -4.33 -14.47
C VAL A 88 -0.51 -3.14 -14.03
N ILE A 89 -0.75 -1.96 -14.62
CA ILE A 89 -0.09 -0.71 -14.21
C ILE A 89 -0.47 -0.50 -12.76
N THR A 90 0.43 -0.89 -11.86
CA THR A 90 0.19 -0.81 -10.43
C THR A 90 0.63 0.58 -9.98
N PRO A 91 -0.26 1.37 -9.37
CA PRO A 91 0.11 2.65 -8.82
C PRO A 91 1.22 2.47 -7.77
N VAL A 92 2.20 3.37 -7.76
CA VAL A 92 3.36 3.34 -6.84
C VAL A 92 2.95 3.17 -5.37
N TYR A 93 1.76 3.67 -5.01
CA TYR A 93 1.20 3.60 -3.66
C TYR A 93 0.63 2.21 -3.27
N LEU A 94 0.60 1.23 -4.18
CA LEU A 94 0.01 -0.10 -3.97
C LEU A 94 1.05 -1.23 -3.81
N ASN A 95 2.35 -0.93 -3.86
CA ASN A 95 3.42 -1.93 -3.85
C ASN A 95 3.39 -2.85 -2.61
N SER A 96 2.96 -2.35 -1.44
CA SER A 96 2.81 -3.17 -0.22
C SER A 96 1.61 -4.12 -0.26
N TYR A 97 0.64 -3.92 -1.17
CA TYR A 97 -0.52 -4.81 -1.30
C TYR A 97 -0.34 -5.92 -2.33
N GLN A 98 0.57 -5.74 -3.29
CA GLN A 98 0.85 -6.78 -4.29
C GLN A 98 1.33 -8.08 -3.64
N GLN A 99 2.09 -8.02 -2.54
CA GLN A 99 2.49 -9.23 -1.81
C GLN A 99 1.27 -10.04 -1.32
N VAL A 100 0.21 -9.37 -0.86
CA VAL A 100 -1.02 -10.01 -0.37
C VAL A 100 -1.86 -10.58 -1.53
N GLN A 101 -2.01 -9.84 -2.62
CA GLN A 101 -2.77 -10.29 -3.80
C GLN A 101 -2.08 -11.45 -4.53
N ASN A 102 -0.75 -11.44 -4.60
CA ASN A 102 0.02 -12.53 -5.19
C ASN A 102 0.02 -13.79 -4.31
N MET A 103 -0.02 -13.65 -2.98
CA MET A 103 -0.27 -14.77 -2.06
C MET A 103 -1.67 -15.37 -2.28
N ASN A 104 -2.70 -14.52 -2.39
CA ASN A 104 -4.08 -14.97 -2.64
C ASN A 104 -4.27 -15.62 -4.02
N ARG A 105 -3.55 -15.17 -5.05
CA ARG A 105 -3.54 -15.81 -6.39
C ARG A 105 -2.85 -17.17 -6.38
N LYS A 106 -1.81 -17.36 -5.56
CA LYS A 106 -1.15 -18.66 -5.41
C LYS A 106 -2.06 -19.67 -4.70
N THR A 107 -2.69 -19.28 -3.59
CA THR A 107 -3.64 -20.15 -2.89
C THR A 107 -4.93 -20.41 -3.66
N ALA A 108 -5.39 -19.47 -4.50
CA ALA A 108 -6.56 -19.67 -5.36
C ALA A 108 -6.31 -20.64 -6.54
N ARG A 109 -5.05 -20.83 -6.97
CA ARG A 109 -4.66 -21.82 -7.99
C ARG A 109 -4.47 -23.23 -7.42
N GLU A 110 -4.44 -23.38 -6.10
CA GLU A 110 -4.35 -24.66 -5.39
C GLU A 110 -5.73 -25.12 -4.87
N LYS A 111 -6.83 -24.83 -5.58
CA LYS A 111 -8.10 -25.51 -5.30
C LYS A 111 -8.08 -26.88 -5.99
N PRO A 112 -8.29 -28.00 -5.29
CA PRO A 112 -8.40 -29.29 -5.95
C PRO A 112 -9.59 -29.24 -6.94
N GLU A 113 -9.34 -29.69 -8.17
CA GLU A 113 -10.39 -30.01 -9.12
C GLU A 113 -11.36 -30.99 -8.44
N TYR A 114 -12.62 -30.57 -8.27
CA TYR A 114 -13.66 -31.48 -7.84
C TYR A 114 -14.08 -32.26 -9.10
N ASP A 115 -13.65 -33.52 -9.19
CA ASP A 115 -14.17 -34.47 -10.18
C ASP A 115 -15.68 -34.61 -9.96
N GLY A 116 -16.44 -34.36 -11.03
CA GLY A 116 -17.91 -34.44 -11.07
C GLY A 116 -18.43 -35.84 -11.33
#